data_AF-A0A2V9ZFU0-F1
#
_entry.id   AF-A0A2V9ZFU0-F1
#
_cell.length_a   1.000
_cell.length_b   1.000
_cell.length_c   1.000
_cell.angle_alpha   90.00
_cell.angle_beta   90.00
_cell.angle_gamma   90.00
#
_symmetry.space_group_name_H-M   'P 1'
#
loop_
_entity.id
_entity.type
_entity.pdbx_description
1 polymer ?
#
loop_
_entity_poly.entity_id
_entity_poly.type
_entity_poly.pdbx_seq_one_letter_code
_entity_poly.pdbx_strand_id
1 'polypeptide(L)'
;MVAVLRWPNDTSVSMSASDNVNGAWLPAGSQASETVGPHSSQLFYLANTSAGAVTVTATLSNGAAEALYVECTELTGIASANVLDGSPSTAATSGASTATSLAVGPVSTTNNNDVLVLGCATDLGVKFVPDTGFINLQMQSREALEFASVTASASYSQACKSGSAHYTGNLAAFRQAH
;
A
#
# COMPACT_ATOMS: atom_id res chain seq x y z
N MET A 1 10.92 2.32 -5.80
CA MET A 1 10.05 1.12 -5.61
C MET A 1 8.97 1.43 -4.59
N VAL A 2 7.84 0.73 -4.67
CA VAL A 2 6.73 0.81 -3.72
C VAL A 2 6.27 -0.59 -3.38
N ALA A 3 5.88 -0.82 -2.13
CA ALA A 3 5.33 -2.08 -1.68
C ALA A 3 4.16 -1.91 -0.73
N VAL A 4 3.19 -2.82 -0.81
CA VAL A 4 2.25 -3.05 0.27
C VAL A 4 2.70 -4.28 1.03
N LEU A 5 2.82 -4.15 2.35
CA LEU A 5 3.15 -5.26 3.23
C LEU A 5 1.94 -5.59 4.09
N ARG A 6 1.68 -6.87 4.29
CA ARG A 6 0.59 -7.39 5.11
C ARG A 6 1.10 -8.41 6.13
N TRP A 7 0.60 -8.33 7.36
CA TRP A 7 0.94 -9.23 8.46
C TRP A 7 -0.25 -9.52 9.39
N PRO A 8 -0.23 -10.62 10.16
CA PRO A 8 -1.24 -10.92 11.17
C PRO A 8 -1.39 -9.82 12.23
N ASN A 9 -2.61 -9.61 12.72
CA ASN A 9 -2.97 -8.44 13.55
C ASN A 9 -2.26 -8.46 14.90
N ASP A 10 -1.45 -7.44 15.11
CA ASP A 10 -1.18 -6.89 16.43
C ASP A 10 -0.98 -5.38 16.26
N THR A 11 -1.93 -4.58 16.77
CA THR A 11 -1.83 -3.11 16.75
C THR A 11 -0.64 -2.56 17.54
N SER A 12 -0.02 -3.38 18.39
CA SER A 12 1.23 -3.05 19.08
C SER A 12 2.49 -3.38 18.26
N VAL A 13 2.32 -4.02 17.10
CA VAL A 13 3.41 -4.44 16.21
C VAL A 13 3.40 -3.59 14.95
N SER A 14 4.54 -2.96 14.69
CA SER A 14 4.81 -2.22 13.46
C SER A 14 5.64 -3.06 12.49
N MET A 15 5.51 -2.76 11.21
CA MET A 15 6.34 -3.33 10.16
C MET A 15 7.47 -2.37 9.79
N SER A 16 8.64 -2.92 9.47
CA SER A 16 9.72 -2.22 8.78
C SER A 16 10.05 -2.93 7.48
N ALA A 17 10.46 -2.16 6.47
CA ALA A 17 10.86 -2.66 5.16
C ALA A 17 12.26 -2.15 4.84
N SER A 18 13.09 -3.02 4.27
CA SER A 18 14.43 -2.65 3.80
C SER A 18 14.83 -3.53 2.63
N ASP A 19 15.90 -3.14 1.95
CA ASP A 19 16.57 -4.05 1.02
C ASP A 19 18.10 -4.03 1.18
N ASN A 20 18.73 -5.05 0.61
CA ASN A 20 20.17 -5.30 0.72
C ASN A 20 21.06 -4.30 -0.06
N VAL A 21 20.49 -3.42 -0.87
CA VAL A 21 21.23 -2.47 -1.73
C VAL A 21 21.06 -1.03 -1.24
N ASN A 22 19.84 -0.63 -0.91
CA ASN A 22 19.44 0.75 -0.63
C ASN A 22 19.12 0.99 0.84
N GLY A 23 19.00 -0.07 1.65
CA GLY A 23 18.72 0.04 3.08
C GLY A 23 17.23 0.22 3.38
N ALA A 24 16.91 1.07 4.35
CA ALA A 24 15.56 1.22 4.89
C ALA A 24 14.60 1.93 3.91
N TRP A 25 13.39 1.38 3.77
CA TRP A 25 12.30 1.99 3.04
C TRP A 25 11.48 2.88 3.98
N LEU A 26 10.84 3.89 3.42
CA LEU A 26 10.01 4.85 4.14
C LEU A 26 8.53 4.44 4.11
N PRO A 27 7.78 4.61 5.21
CA PRO A 27 6.34 4.38 5.20
C PRO A 27 5.61 5.50 4.44
N ALA A 28 4.66 5.13 3.58
CA ALA A 28 3.70 6.04 2.97
C ALA A 28 2.41 6.11 3.81
N GLY A 29 2.50 6.82 4.94
CA GLY A 29 1.40 6.96 5.89
C GLY A 29 1.50 6.02 7.08
N SER A 30 0.44 5.98 7.89
CA SER A 30 0.29 5.07 9.02
C SER A 30 0.03 3.64 8.59
N GLN A 31 0.09 2.70 9.54
CA GLN A 31 -0.44 1.36 9.36
C GLN A 31 -1.97 1.38 9.34
N ALA A 32 -2.57 0.61 8.44
CA ALA A 32 -3.96 0.24 8.49
C ALA A 32 -4.12 -1.02 9.37
N SER A 33 -4.87 -0.89 10.46
CA SER A 33 -5.11 -2.00 11.40
C SER A 33 -6.60 -2.25 11.62
N GLU A 34 -6.99 -3.51 11.51
CA GLU A 34 -8.35 -3.93 11.80
C GLU A 34 -8.58 -3.97 13.31
N THR A 35 -9.72 -3.46 13.76
CA THR A 35 -10.10 -3.50 15.19
C THR A 35 -10.60 -4.89 15.62
N VAL A 36 -11.16 -5.64 14.67
CA VAL A 36 -11.81 -6.95 14.90
C VAL A 36 -11.28 -8.04 13.96
N GLY A 37 -10.55 -7.65 12.90
CA GLY A 37 -10.00 -8.56 11.91
C GLY A 37 -8.57 -9.05 12.24
N PRO A 38 -8.06 -10.06 11.53
CA PRO A 38 -6.82 -10.75 11.86
C PRO A 38 -5.58 -10.19 11.15
N HIS A 39 -5.62 -9.02 10.49
CA HIS A 39 -4.42 -8.47 9.87
C HIS A 39 -4.24 -6.94 9.94
N SER A 40 -3.02 -6.53 9.63
CA SER A 40 -2.62 -5.15 9.36
C SER A 40 -1.92 -5.06 8.00
N SER A 41 -1.91 -3.87 7.41
CA SER A 41 -1.08 -3.57 6.25
C SER A 41 -0.54 -2.15 6.27
N GLN A 42 0.52 -1.92 5.49
CA GLN A 42 1.08 -0.58 5.31
C GLN A 42 1.78 -0.48 3.96
N LEU A 43 1.69 0.71 3.35
CA LEU A 43 2.42 1.04 2.13
C LEU A 43 3.82 1.55 2.50
N PHE A 44 4.85 1.05 1.84
CA PHE A 44 6.24 1.49 1.95
C PHE A 44 6.77 1.90 0.59
N TYR A 45 7.74 2.80 0.57
CA TYR A 45 8.42 3.22 -0.64
C TYR A 45 9.90 3.45 -0.39
N LEU A 46 10.67 3.32 -1.46
CA LEU A 46 12.08 3.67 -1.48
C LEU A 46 12.30 4.75 -2.53
N ALA A 47 12.82 5.90 -2.08
CA ALA A 47 13.32 6.96 -2.94
C ALA A 47 14.70 6.55 -3.49
N ASN A 48 14.91 6.67 -4.79
CA ASN A 48 16.18 6.37 -5.48
C ASN A 48 16.67 4.94 -5.30
N THR A 49 16.31 4.08 -6.25
CA THR A 49 16.83 2.71 -6.32
C THR A 49 18.16 2.70 -7.03
N SER A 50 19.20 2.21 -6.36
CA SER A 50 20.45 1.82 -7.02
C SER A 50 20.22 0.51 -7.78
N ALA A 51 20.80 0.41 -8.97
CA ALA A 51 20.69 -0.81 -9.78
C ALA A 51 21.35 -2.00 -9.06
N GLY A 52 20.72 -3.18 -9.16
CA GLY A 52 21.26 -4.42 -8.59
C GLY A 52 20.18 -5.47 -8.34
N ALA A 53 20.61 -6.66 -7.91
CA ALA A 53 19.70 -7.68 -7.41
C ALA A 53 19.23 -7.29 -6.00
N VAL A 54 17.93 -6.99 -5.89
CA VAL A 54 17.29 -6.51 -4.66
C VAL A 54 16.56 -7.65 -3.99
N THR A 55 16.83 -7.85 -2.70
CA THR A 55 16.09 -8.70 -1.77
C THR A 55 15.40 -7.79 -0.76
N VAL A 56 14.08 -7.74 -0.81
CA VAL A 56 13.26 -6.97 0.15
C VAL A 56 13.08 -7.79 1.41
N THR A 57 13.39 -7.18 2.55
CA THR A 57 13.21 -7.76 3.89
C THR A 57 12.14 -6.98 4.63
N ALA A 58 11.08 -7.68 5.04
CA ALA A 58 10.05 -7.17 5.93
C ALA A 58 10.31 -7.70 7.35
N THR A 59 10.23 -6.86 8.37
CA THR A 59 10.52 -7.23 9.76
C THR A 59 9.50 -6.63 10.73
N LEU A 60 8.84 -7.51 11.48
CA LEU A 60 7.95 -7.14 12.58
C LEU A 60 8.75 -6.63 13.77
N SER A 61 8.28 -5.58 14.44
CA SER A 61 8.97 -4.96 15.58
C SER A 61 9.16 -5.90 16.78
N ASN A 62 8.33 -6.92 16.91
CA ASN A 62 8.42 -7.94 17.97
C ASN A 62 9.31 -9.14 17.58
N GLY A 63 9.82 -9.20 16.35
CA GLY A 63 10.64 -10.31 15.84
C GLY A 63 9.90 -11.65 15.69
N ALA A 64 8.58 -11.66 15.70
CA ALA A 64 7.79 -12.89 15.57
C ALA A 64 7.95 -13.52 14.17
N ALA A 65 8.02 -14.84 14.13
CA ALA A 65 8.03 -15.61 12.87
C ALA A 65 6.60 -15.79 12.36
N GLU A 66 6.17 -14.88 11.49
CA GLU A 66 4.80 -14.85 10.94
C GLU A 66 4.80 -14.99 9.41
N ALA A 67 3.66 -15.41 8.87
CA ALA A 67 3.45 -15.37 7.42
C ALA A 67 3.28 -13.92 6.95
N LEU A 68 4.27 -13.42 6.22
CA LEU A 68 4.27 -12.09 5.63
C LEU A 68 3.88 -12.17 4.16
N TYR A 69 3.12 -11.17 3.72
CA TYR A 69 2.78 -10.97 2.32
C TYR A 69 3.37 -9.62 1.89
N VAL A 70 3.96 -9.62 0.71
CA VAL A 70 4.79 -8.55 0.16
C VAL A 70 4.53 -8.46 -1.35
N GLU A 71 3.79 -7.44 -1.78
CA GLU A 71 3.78 -7.02 -3.19
C GLU A 71 4.68 -5.80 -3.36
N CYS A 72 5.64 -5.89 -4.27
CA CYS A 72 6.63 -4.87 -4.55
C CYS A 72 6.68 -4.57 -6.05
N THR A 73 6.48 -3.32 -6.43
CA THR A 73 6.66 -2.88 -7.80
C THR A 73 7.64 -1.73 -7.91
N GLU A 74 8.23 -1.58 -9.10
CA GLU A 74 8.98 -0.39 -9.46
C GLU A 74 8.07 0.63 -10.13
N LEU A 75 8.22 1.90 -9.72
CA LEU A 75 7.60 3.04 -10.39
C LEU A 75 8.69 3.86 -11.06
N THR A 76 8.59 4.01 -12.37
CA THR A 76 9.52 4.80 -13.17
C THR A 76 9.06 6.24 -13.29
N GLY A 77 10.00 7.19 -13.31
CA GLY A 77 9.68 8.61 -13.49
C GLY A 77 9.09 9.29 -12.26
N ILE A 78 9.25 8.70 -11.07
CA ILE A 78 8.88 9.32 -9.79
C ILE A 78 10.01 10.22 -9.30
N ALA A 79 9.67 11.31 -8.61
CA ALA A 79 10.63 12.24 -8.03
C ALA A 79 11.62 11.54 -7.09
N SER A 80 12.87 12.01 -7.08
CA SER A 80 13.96 11.47 -6.26
C SER A 80 13.96 12.00 -4.81
N ALA A 81 13.23 13.08 -4.56
CA ALA A 81 13.08 13.72 -3.25
C ALA A 81 11.64 14.23 -3.09
N ASN A 82 11.18 14.34 -1.84
CA ASN A 82 9.79 14.71 -1.52
C ASN A 82 8.77 13.86 -2.29
N VAL A 83 9.01 12.55 -2.30
CA VAL A 83 8.34 11.57 -3.17
C VAL A 83 6.81 11.61 -3.07
N LEU A 84 6.26 11.85 -1.88
CA LEU A 84 4.82 11.92 -1.68
C LEU A 84 4.28 13.32 -2.00
N ASP A 85 3.10 13.38 -2.61
CA ASP A 85 2.29 14.60 -2.66
C ASP A 85 1.07 14.46 -1.76
N GLY A 86 0.87 15.46 -0.89
CA GLY A 86 -0.15 15.40 0.14
C GLY A 86 0.13 14.37 1.24
N SER A 87 -0.92 14.11 2.04
CA SER A 87 -0.88 13.14 3.13
C SER A 87 -1.49 11.82 2.65
N PRO A 88 -0.80 10.68 2.78
CA PRO A 88 -1.39 9.38 2.56
C PRO A 88 -2.61 9.14 3.45
N SER A 89 -3.52 8.30 2.98
CA SER A 89 -4.72 7.90 3.72
C SER A 89 -4.71 6.40 3.94
N THR A 90 -5.21 5.98 5.09
CA THR A 90 -5.41 4.57 5.41
C THR A 90 -6.84 4.31 5.84
N ALA A 91 -7.34 3.10 5.60
CA ALA A 91 -8.62 2.65 6.12
C ALA A 91 -8.54 1.15 6.47
N ALA A 92 -9.43 0.72 7.36
CA ALA A 92 -9.61 -0.67 7.70
C ALA A 92 -11.09 -0.93 8.02
N THR A 93 -11.56 -2.14 7.75
CA THR A 93 -12.90 -2.56 8.20
C THR A 93 -12.95 -2.66 9.73
N SER A 94 -14.07 -2.22 10.30
CA SER A 94 -14.41 -2.45 11.71
C SER A 94 -15.67 -3.30 11.78
N GLY A 95 -15.61 -4.45 12.46
CA GLY A 95 -16.74 -5.39 12.57
C GLY A 95 -16.67 -6.57 11.60
N ALA A 96 -17.83 -7.17 11.29
CA ALA A 96 -17.91 -8.47 10.61
C ALA A 96 -17.42 -8.46 9.14
N SER A 97 -16.86 -9.59 8.68
CA SER A 97 -16.23 -9.80 7.37
C SER A 97 -17.21 -9.92 6.18
N THR A 98 -18.30 -9.15 6.18
CA THR A 98 -19.28 -9.14 5.07
C THR A 98 -19.02 -8.06 4.03
N ALA A 99 -17.98 -7.25 4.23
CA ALA A 99 -17.62 -6.20 3.29
C ALA A 99 -17.10 -6.82 1.98
N THR A 100 -17.51 -6.25 0.84
CA THR A 100 -16.96 -6.57 -0.49
C THR A 100 -16.12 -5.43 -1.05
N SER A 101 -16.00 -4.35 -0.29
CA SER A 101 -15.31 -3.13 -0.68
C SER A 101 -14.90 -2.33 0.55
N LEU A 102 -13.75 -1.66 0.50
CA LEU A 102 -13.28 -0.69 1.49
C LEU A 102 -12.87 0.59 0.78
N ALA A 103 -13.53 1.71 1.09
CA ALA A 103 -13.11 3.03 0.63
C ALA A 103 -11.90 3.55 1.44
N VAL A 104 -10.91 4.08 0.73
CA VAL A 104 -9.64 4.63 1.24
C VAL A 104 -9.47 6.03 0.66
N GLY A 105 -9.13 7.01 1.49
CA GLY A 105 -9.03 8.41 1.11
C GLY A 105 -9.89 9.32 1.99
N PRO A 106 -9.88 10.63 1.73
CA PRO A 106 -9.27 11.26 0.55
C PRO A 106 -7.75 11.45 0.65
N VAL A 107 -7.06 11.43 -0.50
CA VAL A 107 -5.68 11.93 -0.69
C VAL A 107 -5.69 13.06 -1.70
N SER A 108 -5.16 14.22 -1.31
CA SER A 108 -5.05 15.38 -2.20
C SER A 108 -3.70 15.40 -2.90
N THR A 109 -3.70 15.69 -4.20
CA THR A 109 -2.50 15.99 -5.00
C THR A 109 -2.67 17.34 -5.69
N THR A 110 -1.56 18.04 -5.84
CA THR A 110 -1.45 19.36 -6.46
C THR A 110 -1.01 19.27 -7.93
N ASN A 111 -0.63 18.10 -8.42
CA ASN A 111 -0.05 17.91 -9.75
C ASN A 111 -0.79 16.86 -10.57
N ASN A 112 -1.21 17.24 -11.77
CA ASN A 112 -1.96 16.38 -12.68
C ASN A 112 -1.12 15.32 -13.38
N ASN A 113 0.16 15.15 -13.03
CA ASN A 113 1.01 14.07 -13.54
C ASN A 113 1.47 13.10 -12.45
N ASP A 114 1.04 13.31 -11.20
CA ASP A 114 1.35 12.40 -10.10
C ASP A 114 0.74 11.00 -10.35
N VAL A 115 1.21 10.03 -9.58
CA VAL A 115 0.70 8.65 -9.60
C VAL A 115 0.02 8.36 -8.28
N LEU A 116 -1.23 7.92 -8.33
CA LEU A 116 -1.90 7.36 -7.17
C LEU A 116 -1.54 5.88 -7.04
N VAL A 117 -1.25 5.47 -5.81
CA VAL A 117 -0.94 4.09 -5.46
C VAL A 117 -1.87 3.65 -4.36
N LEU A 118 -2.60 2.58 -4.63
CA LEU A 118 -3.52 1.94 -3.70
C LEU A 118 -2.98 0.55 -3.35
N GLY A 119 -2.57 0.37 -2.10
CA GLY A 119 -2.27 -0.93 -1.52
C GLY A 119 -3.48 -1.48 -0.81
N CYS A 120 -3.97 -2.64 -1.25
CA CYS A 120 -5.12 -3.33 -0.68
C CYS A 120 -4.69 -4.66 -0.08
N ALA A 121 -5.28 -5.02 1.06
CA ALA A 121 -5.05 -6.30 1.70
C ALA A 121 -6.34 -6.85 2.33
N THR A 122 -6.46 -8.17 2.37
CA THR A 122 -7.60 -8.90 2.93
C THR A 122 -7.15 -10.04 3.85
N ASP A 123 -8.03 -10.44 4.76
CA ASP A 123 -7.79 -11.60 5.63
C ASP A 123 -8.13 -12.94 5.00
N LEU A 124 -8.72 -12.94 3.81
CA LEU A 124 -9.09 -14.12 3.05
C LEU A 124 -8.39 -14.11 1.70
N GLY A 125 -8.16 -15.32 1.17
CA GLY A 125 -7.50 -15.56 -0.11
C GLY A 125 -8.34 -15.14 -1.34
N VAL A 126 -8.86 -13.93 -1.37
CA VAL A 126 -9.79 -13.42 -2.39
C VAL A 126 -9.08 -12.59 -3.46
N LYS A 127 -9.54 -12.71 -4.71
CA LYS A 127 -8.97 -11.97 -5.85
C LYS A 127 -9.47 -10.53 -5.87
N PHE A 128 -8.57 -9.56 -5.91
CA PHE A 128 -8.97 -8.15 -6.05
C PHE A 128 -9.47 -7.82 -7.46
N VAL A 129 -10.37 -6.84 -7.53
CA VAL A 129 -10.85 -6.24 -8.77
C VAL A 129 -10.38 -4.78 -8.76
N PRO A 130 -9.61 -4.34 -9.78
CA PRO A 130 -9.10 -2.97 -9.80
C PRO A 130 -10.22 -1.95 -9.72
N ASP A 131 -10.01 -0.87 -8.98
CA ASP A 131 -10.96 0.25 -9.01
C ASP A 131 -10.97 0.96 -10.37
N THR A 132 -11.99 1.79 -10.61
CA THR A 132 -12.15 2.49 -11.87
C THR A 132 -10.99 3.46 -12.10
N GLY A 133 -10.33 3.32 -13.25
CA GLY A 133 -9.14 4.10 -13.59
C GLY A 133 -7.84 3.54 -13.02
N PHE A 134 -7.90 2.47 -12.21
CA PHE A 134 -6.74 1.79 -11.66
C PHE A 134 -6.39 0.53 -12.46
N ILE A 135 -5.11 0.20 -12.48
CA ILE A 135 -4.59 -1.06 -13.02
C ILE A 135 -3.96 -1.83 -11.87
N ASN A 136 -4.27 -3.12 -11.77
CA ASN A 136 -3.58 -4.05 -10.87
C ASN A 136 -2.20 -4.38 -11.45
N LEU A 137 -1.13 -3.89 -10.82
CA LEU A 137 0.24 -4.21 -11.24
C LEU A 137 0.72 -5.53 -10.64
N GLN A 138 0.36 -5.79 -9.39
CA GLN A 138 0.69 -7.02 -8.69
C GLN A 138 -0.45 -7.46 -7.79
N MET A 139 -0.64 -8.78 -7.70
CA MET A 139 -1.72 -9.38 -6.94
C MET A 139 -1.35 -10.80 -6.53
N GLN A 140 -1.50 -11.06 -5.24
CA GLN A 140 -1.55 -12.39 -4.65
C GLN A 140 -2.93 -12.63 -4.04
N SER A 141 -3.11 -13.79 -3.44
CA SER A 141 -4.40 -14.18 -2.83
C SER A 141 -4.91 -13.20 -1.76
N ARG A 142 -4.07 -12.36 -1.15
CA ARG A 142 -4.42 -11.56 0.04
C ARG A 142 -4.00 -10.10 -0.04
N GLU A 143 -3.39 -9.70 -1.14
CA GLU A 143 -2.85 -8.36 -1.32
C GLU A 143 -2.83 -7.99 -2.80
N ALA A 144 -2.99 -6.70 -3.05
CA ALA A 144 -2.95 -6.12 -4.37
C ALA A 144 -2.33 -4.72 -4.31
N LEU A 145 -1.58 -4.39 -5.35
CA LEU A 145 -1.00 -3.08 -5.55
C LEU A 145 -1.54 -2.50 -6.87
N GLU A 146 -2.33 -1.45 -6.73
CA GLU A 146 -3.07 -0.82 -7.81
C GLU A 146 -2.60 0.62 -8.06
N PHE A 147 -2.66 1.07 -9.32
CA PHE A 147 -2.12 2.36 -9.73
C PHE A 147 -3.02 3.10 -10.69
N ALA A 148 -3.05 4.42 -10.59
CA ALA A 148 -3.62 5.29 -11.61
C ALA A 148 -2.77 6.55 -11.79
N SER A 149 -2.71 7.03 -13.04
CA SER A 149 -2.24 8.39 -13.31
C SER A 149 -3.27 9.39 -12.81
N VAL A 150 -2.80 10.41 -12.09
CA VAL A 150 -3.61 11.59 -11.79
C VAL A 150 -3.89 12.31 -13.11
N THR A 151 -5.08 12.89 -13.24
CA THR A 151 -5.49 13.64 -14.43
C THR A 151 -5.82 15.10 -14.14
N ALA A 152 -5.99 15.45 -12.86
CA ALA A 152 -6.21 16.80 -12.39
C ALA A 152 -5.76 16.94 -10.92
N SER A 153 -5.32 18.14 -10.53
CA SER A 153 -5.08 18.45 -9.11
C SER A 153 -6.40 18.40 -8.34
N ALA A 154 -6.57 17.41 -7.47
CA ALA A 154 -7.82 17.13 -6.78
C ALA A 154 -7.61 16.23 -5.55
N SER A 155 -8.71 15.93 -4.85
CA SER A 155 -8.77 14.89 -3.83
C SER A 155 -9.33 13.60 -4.42
N TYR A 156 -8.64 12.50 -4.15
CA TYR A 156 -8.97 11.17 -4.66
C TYR A 156 -9.30 10.22 -3.52
N SER A 157 -10.38 9.47 -3.67
CA SER A 157 -10.72 8.33 -2.83
C SER A 157 -10.92 7.13 -3.74
N GLN A 158 -10.44 5.97 -3.30
CA GLN A 158 -10.51 4.73 -4.07
C GLN A 158 -10.95 3.58 -3.19
N ALA A 159 -11.43 2.50 -3.82
CA ALA A 159 -11.97 1.37 -3.14
C ALA A 159 -11.18 0.09 -3.42
N CYS A 160 -10.70 -0.55 -2.36
CA CYS A 160 -10.24 -1.93 -2.42
C CYS A 160 -11.45 -2.84 -2.61
N LYS A 161 -11.59 -3.49 -3.77
CA LYS A 161 -12.76 -4.33 -4.11
C LYS A 161 -12.36 -5.79 -4.25
N SER A 162 -13.06 -6.67 -3.54
CA SER A 162 -12.91 -8.13 -3.67
C SER A 162 -14.17 -8.86 -3.18
N GLY A 163 -14.01 -10.09 -2.68
CA GLY A 163 -15.08 -10.87 -2.04
C GLY A 163 -15.36 -10.47 -0.60
N SER A 164 -16.30 -11.16 0.03
CA SER A 164 -16.62 -10.97 1.46
C SER A 164 -15.39 -11.24 2.33
N ALA A 165 -14.81 -10.21 2.94
CA ALA A 165 -13.60 -10.29 3.76
C ALA A 165 -13.49 -9.10 4.73
N HIS A 166 -12.52 -9.14 5.64
CA HIS A 166 -11.99 -7.93 6.25
C HIS A 166 -10.92 -7.31 5.34
N TYR A 167 -10.83 -5.98 5.36
CA TYR A 167 -9.95 -5.23 4.48
C TYR A 167 -9.08 -4.26 5.28
N THR A 168 -7.87 -4.08 4.77
CA THR A 168 -7.03 -2.91 5.05
C THR A 168 -6.64 -2.26 3.72
N GLY A 169 -6.47 -0.94 3.74
CA GLY A 169 -6.20 -0.16 2.54
C GLY A 169 -5.34 1.05 2.83
N ASN A 170 -4.42 1.35 1.90
CA ASN A 170 -3.47 2.45 1.98
C ASN A 170 -3.45 3.16 0.62
N LEU A 171 -3.69 4.46 0.59
CA LEU A 171 -3.68 5.29 -0.61
C LEU A 171 -2.65 6.41 -0.45
N ALA A 172 -1.81 6.63 -1.46
CA ALA A 172 -0.87 7.73 -1.48
C ALA A 172 -0.70 8.27 -2.91
N ALA A 173 -0.42 9.57 -3.04
CA ALA A 173 -0.01 10.19 -4.29
C ALA A 173 1.51 10.34 -4.31
N PHE A 174 2.14 9.96 -5.42
CA PHE A 174 3.57 9.99 -5.65
C PHE A 174 3.87 11.02 -6.74
N ARG A 175 4.78 11.96 -6.42
CA ARG A 175 5.19 13.02 -7.33
C ARG A 175 5.90 12.45 -8.54
N GLN A 176 5.52 12.89 -9.73
CA GLN A 176 6.34 12.65 -10.92
C GLN A 176 7.63 13.49 -10.88
N ALA A 177 8.71 12.96 -11.44
CA ALA A 177 9.92 13.75 -11.70
C ALA A 177 9.64 14.76 -12.82
N HIS A 178 9.99 16.02 -12.58
CA HIS A 178 9.93 17.10 -13.57
C HIS A 178 11.28 17.30 -14.27
#